data_AF-R6VN20-F1
#
_entry.id   AF-R6VN20-F1
#
_cell.length_a   1.000
_cell.length_b   1.000
_cell.length_c   1.000
_cell.angle_alpha   90.00
_cell.angle_beta   90.00
_cell.angle_gamma   90.00
#
_symmetry.space_group_name_H-M   'P 1'
#
loop_
_entity.id
_entity.type
_entity.pdbx_description
1 polymer ?
#
loop_
_entity_poly.entity_id
_entity_poly.type
_entity_poly.pdbx_seq_one_letter_code
_entity_poly.pdbx_strand_id
1 'polypeptide(L)'
;MGRGKGVEVKFYDTVNDELLKFAVIISQSNGKWVFCKHKERDTYEVPGGHREAGENILETAKRELQEETGAVRFEIKPICVYSVTGKNRVNDTGEETFGLLCFAEITEFTKELHSEMEKVVLMDELPENWTYPSIQPKLIERYLQIKNNSVIGTIVTVTVDRPLGSYHPEHKEMYYPVNYGFIEGIMAPDGEEQDAYILGVNEPVDKFTGKIIAIVHRKNDIEEKGVVVPEEVTFSKEEIRQQIHFQEQYFDSEIVL
;
A
#
# COMPACT_ATOMS: atom_id res chain seq x y z
N MET A 1 -3.34 17.79 -35.58
CA MET A 1 -3.59 16.63 -34.69
C MET A 1 -2.28 16.32 -33.97
N GLY A 2 -2.01 17.00 -32.86
CA GLY A 2 -0.91 16.64 -31.95
C GLY A 2 -1.54 16.21 -30.65
N ARG A 3 -1.56 14.90 -30.37
CA ARG A 3 -1.85 14.43 -29.01
C ARG A 3 -0.74 15.00 -28.13
N GLY A 4 -1.05 15.95 -27.25
CA GLY A 4 -0.09 16.40 -26.25
C GLY A 4 0.46 15.19 -25.54
N LYS A 5 1.80 15.09 -25.41
CA LYS A 5 2.43 14.01 -24.65
C LYS A 5 1.82 14.02 -23.24
N GLY A 6 1.11 12.96 -22.88
CA GLY A 6 0.52 12.81 -21.54
C GLY A 6 1.62 12.75 -20.47
N VAL A 7 1.22 12.94 -19.21
CA VAL A 7 2.12 12.80 -18.05
C VAL A 7 2.55 11.35 -17.92
N GLU A 8 3.86 11.11 -17.90
CA GLU A 8 4.48 9.79 -17.72
C GLU A 8 5.16 9.72 -16.35
N VAL A 9 5.00 8.60 -15.66
CA VAL A 9 5.65 8.31 -14.37
C VAL A 9 6.52 7.07 -14.52
N LYS A 10 7.77 7.13 -14.06
CA LYS A 10 8.71 6.01 -14.04
C LYS A 10 9.29 5.81 -12.65
N PHE A 11 9.78 4.61 -12.36
CA PHE A 11 10.35 4.23 -11.06
C PHE A 11 11.77 3.70 -11.22
N TYR A 12 12.61 4.00 -10.24
CA TYR A 12 14.04 3.68 -10.20
C TYR A 12 14.44 3.28 -8.79
N ASP A 13 15.45 2.43 -8.67
CA ASP A 13 15.98 2.02 -7.35
C ASP A 13 16.71 3.19 -6.68
N THR A 14 17.61 3.84 -7.41
CA THR A 14 18.41 4.97 -6.93
C THR A 14 18.75 5.95 -8.05
N VAL A 15 18.88 7.23 -7.70
CA VAL A 15 19.55 8.25 -8.51
C VAL A 15 20.45 9.09 -7.60
N ASN A 16 21.29 9.96 -8.17
CA ASN A 16 22.05 10.93 -7.36
C ASN A 16 21.08 11.87 -6.63
N ASP A 17 21.28 12.09 -5.32
CA ASP A 17 20.45 12.94 -4.47
C ASP A 17 20.28 14.36 -5.05
N GLU A 18 21.32 14.89 -5.71
CA GLU A 18 21.29 16.21 -6.36
C GLU A 18 20.25 16.34 -7.48
N LEU A 19 19.79 15.23 -8.05
CA LEU A 19 18.73 15.21 -9.08
C LEU A 19 17.32 15.26 -8.47
N LEU A 20 17.18 14.92 -7.18
CA LEU A 20 15.90 14.85 -6.51
C LEU A 20 15.41 16.26 -6.16
N LYS A 21 14.36 16.67 -6.86
CA LYS A 21 13.73 17.99 -6.70
C LYS A 21 12.48 17.95 -5.82
N PHE A 22 11.90 16.78 -5.63
CA PHE A 22 10.62 16.59 -4.96
C PHE A 22 10.68 15.46 -3.94
N ALA A 23 9.91 15.59 -2.87
CA ALA A 23 9.58 14.49 -1.96
C ALA A 23 8.07 14.31 -1.91
N VAL A 24 7.59 13.07 -2.07
CA VAL A 24 6.18 12.71 -1.93
C VAL A 24 6.06 11.62 -0.87
N ILE A 25 5.15 11.80 0.08
CA ILE A 25 5.03 10.96 1.26
C ILE A 25 3.64 10.32 1.26
N ILE A 26 3.59 9.02 1.01
CA ILE A 26 2.41 8.23 1.31
C ILE A 26 2.36 8.07 2.82
N SER A 27 1.25 8.40 3.46
CA SER A 27 1.15 8.34 4.92
C SER A 27 -0.11 7.65 5.42
N GLN A 28 0.03 6.96 6.55
CA GLN A 28 -1.05 6.33 7.28
C GLN A 28 -1.02 6.71 8.76
N SER A 29 -2.17 6.62 9.41
CA SER A 29 -2.30 6.70 10.86
C SER A 29 -3.40 5.75 11.32
N ASN A 30 -3.04 4.79 12.18
CA ASN A 30 -3.96 3.77 12.69
C ASN A 30 -4.71 3.04 11.56
N GLY A 31 -3.99 2.63 10.51
CA GLY A 31 -4.54 1.91 9.35
C GLY A 31 -5.27 2.79 8.31
N LYS A 32 -5.56 4.06 8.61
CA LYS A 32 -6.24 4.98 7.68
C LYS A 32 -5.23 5.79 6.87
N TRP A 33 -5.53 6.03 5.59
CA TRP A 33 -4.76 6.91 4.72
C TRP A 33 -4.86 8.37 5.17
N VAL A 34 -3.74 9.09 5.13
CA VAL A 34 -3.66 10.50 5.50
C VAL A 34 -3.51 11.35 4.24
N PHE A 35 -4.49 12.23 4.02
CA PHE A 35 -4.52 13.17 2.89
C PHE A 35 -4.62 14.62 3.37
N CYS A 36 -4.10 15.53 2.54
CA CYS A 36 -4.18 16.96 2.71
C CYS A 36 -5.24 17.55 1.77
N LYS A 37 -5.97 18.56 2.26
CA LYS A 37 -6.82 19.41 1.43
C LYS A 37 -6.36 20.86 1.55
N HIS A 38 -6.01 21.46 0.41
CA HIS A 38 -5.66 22.87 0.32
C HIS A 38 -6.90 23.77 0.40
N LYS A 39 -6.81 24.96 1.03
CA LYS A 39 -7.94 25.90 1.21
C LYS A 39 -8.63 26.36 -0.07
N GLU A 40 -7.87 26.36 -1.16
CA GLU A 40 -8.31 26.86 -2.47
C GLU A 40 -8.79 25.75 -3.41
N ARG A 41 -8.83 24.48 -2.94
CA ARG A 41 -9.09 23.32 -3.78
C ARG A 41 -10.16 22.44 -3.15
N ASP A 42 -10.90 21.74 -4.00
CA ASP A 42 -11.81 20.67 -3.58
C ASP A 42 -11.28 19.30 -3.99
N THR A 43 -9.96 19.15 -3.95
CA THR A 43 -9.23 17.93 -4.29
C THR A 43 -8.32 17.52 -3.13
N TYR A 44 -7.97 16.23 -3.09
CA TYR A 44 -7.09 15.66 -2.08
C TYR A 44 -5.72 15.34 -2.67
N GLU A 45 -4.70 15.47 -1.84
CA GLU A 45 -3.33 15.11 -2.18
C GLU A 45 -2.63 14.41 -1.02
N VAL A 46 -1.67 13.55 -1.35
CA VAL A 46 -0.71 13.08 -0.34
C VAL A 46 0.30 14.18 -0.04
N PRO A 47 0.89 14.21 1.17
CA PRO A 47 1.88 15.21 1.51
C PRO A 47 3.08 15.21 0.57
N GLY A 48 3.60 16.39 0.22
CA GLY A 48 4.82 16.50 -0.54
C GLY A 48 5.05 17.82 -1.23
N GLY A 49 6.31 18.10 -1.54
CA GLY A 49 6.71 19.38 -2.11
C GLY A 49 8.13 19.40 -2.64
N HIS A 50 8.63 20.62 -2.84
CA HIS A 50 9.93 20.86 -3.45
C HIS A 50 11.03 20.85 -2.41
N ARG A 51 12.20 20.36 -2.80
CA ARG A 51 13.43 20.50 -2.02
C ARG A 51 13.83 21.97 -1.90
N GLU A 52 14.06 22.43 -0.67
CA GLU A 52 14.57 23.78 -0.42
C GLU A 52 16.10 23.83 -0.39
N ALA A 53 16.64 25.06 -0.47
CA ALA A 53 18.08 25.28 -0.47
C ALA A 53 18.70 24.87 0.88
N GLY A 54 19.66 23.93 0.82
CA GLY A 54 20.38 23.44 2.00
C GLY A 54 19.77 22.20 2.65
N GLU A 55 18.60 21.74 2.20
CA GLU A 55 18.01 20.48 2.65
C GLU A 55 18.61 19.28 1.92
N ASN A 56 18.61 18.11 2.56
CA ASN A 56 18.64 16.83 1.84
C ASN A 56 17.21 16.36 1.59
N ILE A 57 17.02 15.41 0.66
CA ILE A 57 15.66 15.04 0.24
C ILE A 57 14.81 14.39 1.35
N LEU A 58 15.43 13.73 2.34
CA LEU A 58 14.70 13.18 3.49
C LEU A 58 14.28 14.27 4.47
N GLU A 59 15.06 15.33 4.64
CA GLU A 59 14.64 16.49 5.43
C GLU A 59 13.48 17.24 4.74
N THR A 60 13.52 17.38 3.42
CA THR A 60 12.36 17.87 2.64
C THR A 60 11.13 17.00 2.91
N ALA A 61 11.25 15.66 2.84
CA ALA A 61 10.12 14.77 3.10
C ALA A 61 9.52 14.95 4.50
N LYS A 62 10.36 15.09 5.53
CA LYS A 62 9.93 15.31 6.91
C LYS A 62 9.29 16.68 7.12
N ARG A 63 9.83 17.73 6.50
CA ARG A 63 9.29 19.09 6.58
C ARG A 63 7.91 19.15 5.92
N GLU A 64 7.79 18.67 4.69
CA GLU A 64 6.52 18.65 3.95
C GLU A 64 5.45 17.84 4.70
N LEU A 65 5.82 16.67 5.26
CA LEU A 65 4.92 15.89 6.09
C LEU A 65 4.43 16.69 7.30
N GLN A 66 5.33 17.36 8.03
CA GLN A 66 5.00 18.18 9.20
C GLN A 66 4.13 19.39 8.83
N GLU A 67 4.48 20.14 7.80
CA GLU A 67 3.80 21.37 7.41
C GLU A 67 2.37 21.11 6.90
N GLU A 68 2.21 20.07 6.08
CA GLU A 68 0.93 19.80 5.44
C GLU A 68 -0.02 18.96 6.30
N THR A 69 0.51 18.12 7.19
CA THR A 69 -0.32 17.24 8.05
C THR A 69 -0.31 17.61 9.53
N GLY A 70 0.64 18.41 10.00
CA GLY A 70 0.85 18.62 11.43
C GLY A 70 1.38 17.37 12.14
N ALA A 71 1.91 16.35 11.44
CA ALA A 71 2.49 15.18 12.10
C ALA A 71 3.68 15.59 12.99
N VAL A 72 3.70 15.20 14.26
CA VAL A 72 4.81 15.51 15.19
C VAL A 72 5.56 14.27 15.67
N ARG A 73 4.90 13.11 15.62
CA ARG A 73 5.53 11.82 15.91
C ARG A 73 5.20 10.83 14.80
N PHE A 74 6.23 10.42 14.07
CA PHE A 74 6.08 9.53 12.93
C PHE A 74 7.37 8.78 12.66
N GLU A 75 7.25 7.64 11.99
CA GLU A 75 8.36 6.95 11.34
C GLU A 75 8.25 7.17 9.83
N ILE A 76 9.34 7.50 9.16
CA ILE A 76 9.38 7.71 7.71
C ILE A 76 10.49 6.88 7.08
N LYS A 77 10.19 6.22 5.96
CA LYS A 77 11.13 5.40 5.21
C LYS A 77 11.10 5.73 3.71
N PRO A 78 12.27 5.80 3.04
CA PRO A 78 12.31 5.89 1.59
C PRO A 78 11.77 4.59 0.98
N ILE A 79 11.02 4.71 -0.11
CA ILE A 79 10.44 3.57 -0.86
C ILE A 79 11.18 3.37 -2.17
N CYS A 80 11.19 4.37 -3.04
CA CYS A 80 11.93 4.35 -4.30
C CYS A 80 12.05 5.76 -4.89
N VAL A 81 12.85 5.90 -5.95
CA VAL A 81 12.87 7.11 -6.75
C VAL A 81 11.80 7.02 -7.84
N TYR A 82 11.14 8.12 -8.13
CA TYR A 82 10.28 8.25 -9.29
C TYR A 82 10.71 9.43 -10.18
N SER A 83 10.34 9.39 -11.44
CA SER A 83 10.41 10.54 -12.33
C SER A 83 9.04 10.86 -12.92
N VAL A 84 8.82 12.14 -13.22
CA VAL A 84 7.64 12.63 -13.93
C VAL A 84 8.11 13.40 -15.16
N THR A 85 7.61 13.00 -16.33
CA THR A 85 7.81 13.70 -17.60
C THR A 85 6.48 14.22 -18.13
N GLY A 86 6.48 15.42 -18.70
CA GLY A 86 5.29 16.06 -19.25
C GLY A 86 4.81 17.23 -18.38
N LYS A 87 4.17 18.20 -19.05
CA LYS A 87 3.74 19.44 -18.40
C LYS A 87 2.68 19.17 -17.34
N ASN A 88 2.85 19.74 -16.17
CA ASN A 88 1.90 19.67 -15.07
C ASN A 88 1.97 20.94 -14.21
N ARG A 89 1.16 21.02 -13.15
CA ARG A 89 1.02 22.22 -12.31
C ARG A 89 2.33 22.70 -11.66
N VAL A 90 3.33 21.83 -11.51
CA VAL A 90 4.63 22.14 -10.88
C VAL A 90 5.81 21.95 -11.85
N ASN A 91 5.54 21.66 -13.12
CA ASN A 91 6.56 21.46 -14.15
C ASN A 91 6.08 22.02 -15.50
N ASP A 92 6.40 23.28 -15.75
CA ASP A 92 5.99 23.99 -16.96
C ASP A 92 6.83 23.65 -18.19
N THR A 93 8.07 23.17 -17.99
CA THR A 93 8.97 22.77 -19.09
C THR A 93 8.52 21.45 -19.68
N GLY A 94 7.97 20.56 -18.85
CA GLY A 94 7.61 19.19 -19.21
C GLY A 94 8.81 18.26 -19.31
N GLU A 95 10.00 18.73 -18.90
CA GLU A 95 11.21 17.92 -18.79
C GLU A 95 11.06 16.89 -17.68
N GLU A 96 11.88 15.84 -17.74
CA GLU A 96 11.90 14.83 -16.70
C GLU A 96 12.39 15.42 -15.37
N THR A 97 11.62 15.19 -14.31
CA THR A 97 11.91 15.66 -12.96
C THR A 97 11.85 14.49 -12.00
N PHE A 98 12.79 14.43 -11.07
CA PHE A 98 12.92 13.30 -10.14
C PHE A 98 12.45 13.68 -8.75
N GLY A 99 11.83 12.72 -8.07
CA GLY A 99 11.46 12.84 -6.68
C GLY A 99 11.67 11.54 -5.92
N LEU A 100 11.73 11.67 -4.59
CA LEU A 100 11.77 10.55 -3.68
C LEU A 100 10.35 10.22 -3.21
N LEU A 101 9.94 8.97 -3.37
CA LEU A 101 8.73 8.44 -2.75
C LEU A 101 9.08 7.90 -1.37
N CYS A 102 8.37 8.35 -0.35
CA CYS A 102 8.48 7.86 1.02
C CYS A 102 7.16 7.25 1.50
N PHE A 103 7.25 6.42 2.53
CA PHE A 103 6.10 6.02 3.36
C PHE A 103 6.30 6.52 4.78
N ALA A 104 5.25 7.04 5.41
CA ALA A 104 5.26 7.43 6.81
C ALA A 104 4.09 6.84 7.61
N GLU A 105 4.40 6.31 8.80
CA GLU A 105 3.40 5.95 9.81
C GLU A 105 3.34 7.07 10.86
N ILE A 106 2.19 7.74 10.97
CA ILE A 106 1.99 8.88 11.86
C ILE A 106 1.25 8.41 13.13
N THR A 107 1.87 8.66 14.27
CA THR A 107 1.35 8.29 15.59
C THR A 107 0.81 9.48 16.38
N GLU A 108 1.18 10.71 16.01
CA GLU A 108 0.71 11.92 16.69
C GLU A 108 0.68 13.13 15.74
N PHE A 109 -0.39 13.92 15.85
CA PHE A 109 -0.60 15.17 15.13
C PHE A 109 -0.65 16.34 16.12
N THR A 110 -0.13 17.49 15.71
CA THR A 110 -0.45 18.79 16.33
C THR A 110 -1.79 19.32 15.80
N LYS A 111 -2.33 20.34 16.47
CA LYS A 111 -3.52 21.06 16.03
C LYS A 111 -3.23 22.14 14.99
N GLU A 112 -1.96 22.50 14.83
CA GLU A 112 -1.53 23.59 13.95
C GLU A 112 -1.10 23.03 12.60
N LEU A 113 -1.68 23.57 11.52
CA LEU A 113 -1.32 23.29 10.14
C LEU A 113 -0.70 24.54 9.52
N HIS A 114 0.12 24.36 8.48
CA HIS A 114 0.62 25.48 7.71
C HIS A 114 -0.54 26.29 7.09
N SER A 115 -0.33 27.60 6.89
CA SER A 115 -1.41 28.55 6.57
C SER A 115 -2.17 28.25 5.28
N GLU A 116 -1.60 27.46 4.39
CA GLU A 116 -2.15 27.08 3.09
C GLU A 116 -3.12 25.88 3.16
N MET A 117 -3.01 25.04 4.20
CA MET A 117 -3.81 23.82 4.33
C MET A 117 -5.13 24.07 5.07
N GLU A 118 -6.22 23.52 4.53
CA GLU A 118 -7.56 23.60 5.12
C GLU A 118 -7.69 22.59 6.26
N LYS A 119 -7.38 21.32 5.94
CA LYS A 119 -7.52 20.19 6.86
C LYS A 119 -6.73 18.97 6.39
N VAL A 120 -6.43 18.13 7.37
CA VAL A 120 -6.03 16.73 7.17
C VAL A 120 -7.27 15.87 7.20
N VAL A 121 -7.34 14.88 6.31
CA VAL A 121 -8.43 13.92 6.24
C VAL A 121 -7.86 12.51 6.34
N LEU A 122 -8.42 11.72 7.27
CA LEU A 122 -8.14 10.30 7.40
C LEU A 122 -9.23 9.54 6.66
N MET A 123 -8.85 8.67 5.72
CA MET A 123 -9.78 7.90 4.88
C MET A 123 -9.45 6.41 4.92
N ASP A 124 -10.47 5.57 4.92
CA ASP A 124 -10.33 4.11 4.80
C ASP A 124 -9.98 3.70 3.36
N GLU A 125 -10.56 4.41 2.38
CA GLU A 125 -10.34 4.20 0.96
C GLU A 125 -9.60 5.38 0.31
N LEU A 126 -9.06 5.14 -0.90
CA LEU A 126 -8.41 6.18 -1.69
C LEU A 126 -9.46 7.18 -2.24
N PRO A 127 -9.17 8.49 -2.29
CA PRO A 127 -10.10 9.48 -2.83
C PRO A 127 -10.30 9.31 -4.34
N GLU A 128 -11.44 9.75 -4.86
CA GLU A 128 -11.69 9.81 -6.31
C GLU A 128 -11.18 11.12 -6.94
N ASN A 129 -11.22 12.22 -6.16
CA ASN A 129 -10.92 13.59 -6.60
C ASN A 129 -9.49 14.04 -6.24
N TRP A 130 -8.50 13.52 -6.98
CA TRP A 130 -7.08 13.83 -6.78
C TRP A 130 -6.65 15.21 -7.28
N THR A 131 -5.74 15.87 -6.57
CA THR A 131 -5.02 17.05 -7.08
C THR A 131 -4.12 16.68 -8.27
N TYR A 132 -3.48 15.52 -8.21
CA TYR A 132 -2.58 15.00 -9.26
C TYR A 132 -3.03 13.60 -9.75
N PRO A 133 -4.14 13.50 -10.49
CA PRO A 133 -4.76 12.21 -10.85
C PRO A 133 -3.88 11.31 -11.72
N SER A 134 -2.94 11.89 -12.48
CA SER A 134 -2.04 11.12 -13.35
C SER A 134 -0.75 10.65 -12.66
N ILE A 135 -0.50 11.08 -11.41
CA ILE A 135 0.76 10.87 -10.69
C ILE A 135 0.52 10.14 -9.37
N GLN A 136 -0.20 10.76 -8.43
CA GLN A 136 -0.32 10.25 -7.05
C GLN A 136 -0.94 8.84 -6.96
N PRO A 137 -2.00 8.50 -7.72
CA PRO A 137 -2.51 7.13 -7.75
C PRO A 137 -1.46 6.09 -8.15
N LYS A 138 -0.59 6.41 -9.13
CA LYS A 138 0.49 5.53 -9.57
C LYS A 138 1.58 5.37 -8.52
N LEU A 139 1.86 6.42 -7.74
CA LEU A 139 2.83 6.36 -6.64
C LEU A 139 2.31 5.44 -5.53
N ILE A 140 1.03 5.54 -5.20
CA ILE A 140 0.38 4.66 -4.21
C ILE A 140 0.36 3.22 -4.70
N GLU A 141 -0.03 2.99 -5.97
CA GLU A 141 0.02 1.66 -6.58
C GLU A 141 1.43 1.06 -6.49
N ARG A 142 2.48 1.84 -6.77
CA ARG A 142 3.86 1.38 -6.64
C ARG A 142 4.24 1.03 -5.20
N TYR A 143 3.82 1.83 -4.23
CA TYR A 143 4.04 1.52 -2.82
C TYR A 143 3.35 0.22 -2.42
N LEU A 144 2.09 0.01 -2.81
CA LEU A 144 1.36 -1.22 -2.54
C LEU A 144 2.06 -2.43 -3.18
N GLN A 145 2.51 -2.31 -4.43
CA GLN A 145 3.31 -3.37 -5.08
C GLN A 145 4.60 -3.69 -4.31
N ILE A 146 5.36 -2.68 -3.86
CA ILE A 146 6.59 -2.90 -3.10
C ILE A 146 6.29 -3.52 -1.73
N LYS A 147 5.27 -3.02 -1.03
CA LYS A 147 4.82 -3.55 0.26
C LYS A 147 4.47 -5.03 0.12
N ASN A 148 3.68 -5.39 -0.89
CA ASN A 148 3.24 -6.76 -1.13
C ASN A 148 4.42 -7.67 -1.51
N ASN A 149 5.32 -7.20 -2.40
CA ASN A 149 6.53 -7.94 -2.74
C ASN A 149 7.49 -8.14 -1.55
N SER A 150 7.49 -7.21 -0.58
CA SER A 150 8.30 -7.35 0.64
C SER A 150 7.75 -8.41 1.60
N VAL A 151 6.46 -8.76 1.49
CA VAL A 151 5.81 -9.78 2.33
C VAL A 151 5.94 -11.16 1.69
N ILE A 152 5.89 -11.25 0.37
CA ILE A 152 6.10 -12.51 -0.35
C ILE A 152 7.54 -13.01 -0.12
N GLY A 153 7.66 -14.31 0.20
CA GLY A 153 8.91 -14.98 0.55
C GLY A 153 9.24 -14.96 2.04
N THR A 154 8.52 -14.19 2.86
CA THR A 154 8.71 -14.18 4.31
C THR A 154 8.15 -15.44 4.96
N ILE A 155 8.83 -15.91 6.02
CA ILE A 155 8.34 -16.98 6.87
C ILE A 155 7.46 -16.37 7.95
N VAL A 156 6.22 -16.84 8.05
CA VAL A 156 5.22 -16.37 9.01
C VAL A 156 4.59 -17.53 9.75
N THR A 157 3.97 -17.25 10.89
CA THR A 157 3.15 -18.22 11.63
C THR A 157 1.69 -17.84 11.49
N VAL A 158 0.88 -18.79 11.06
CA VAL A 158 -0.57 -18.67 10.95
C VAL A 158 -1.21 -19.40 12.13
N THR A 159 -2.06 -18.71 12.89
CA THR A 159 -2.97 -19.35 13.85
C THR A 159 -4.26 -19.71 13.13
N VAL A 160 -4.64 -20.99 13.16
CA VAL A 160 -5.75 -21.54 12.37
C VAL A 160 -7.04 -21.51 13.19
N ASP A 161 -8.06 -20.83 12.69
CA ASP A 161 -9.39 -20.75 13.29
C ASP A 161 -10.46 -21.51 12.48
N ARG A 162 -10.15 -21.85 11.24
CA ARG A 162 -10.97 -22.66 10.32
C ARG A 162 -10.10 -23.79 9.74
N PRO A 163 -9.91 -24.89 10.49
CA PRO A 163 -9.05 -25.98 10.06
C PRO A 163 -9.63 -26.73 8.85
N LEU A 164 -8.77 -27.38 8.08
CA LEU A 164 -9.17 -28.19 6.93
C LEU A 164 -10.29 -29.17 7.33
N GLY A 165 -11.40 -29.13 6.59
CA GLY A 165 -12.57 -29.96 6.86
C GLY A 165 -13.62 -29.31 7.75
N SER A 166 -13.39 -28.09 8.25
CA SER A 166 -14.39 -27.34 9.02
C SER A 166 -15.43 -26.66 8.13
N TYR A 167 -16.44 -26.07 8.78
CA TYR A 167 -17.47 -25.26 8.15
C TYR A 167 -17.48 -23.86 8.74
N HIS A 168 -17.91 -22.85 7.98
CA HIS A 168 -18.01 -21.48 8.48
C HIS A 168 -18.97 -21.42 9.68
N PRO A 169 -18.64 -20.68 10.76
CA PRO A 169 -19.48 -20.59 11.96
C PRO A 169 -20.90 -20.11 11.68
N GLU A 170 -21.05 -19.14 10.78
CA GLU A 170 -22.33 -18.51 10.42
C GLU A 170 -22.97 -19.11 9.16
N HIS A 171 -22.15 -19.68 8.25
CA HIS A 171 -22.56 -20.17 6.93
C HIS A 171 -22.24 -21.66 6.83
N LYS A 172 -23.09 -22.50 7.43
CA LYS A 172 -22.80 -23.94 7.58
C LYS A 172 -22.72 -24.70 6.26
N GLU A 173 -23.17 -24.11 5.16
CA GLU A 173 -22.99 -24.59 3.80
C GLU A 173 -21.57 -24.38 3.27
N MET A 174 -20.80 -23.46 3.85
CA MET A 174 -19.45 -23.11 3.42
C MET A 174 -18.43 -24.04 4.09
N TYR A 175 -17.93 -24.99 3.31
CA TYR A 175 -16.89 -25.94 3.69
C TYR A 175 -15.50 -25.39 3.40
N TYR A 176 -14.54 -25.63 4.29
CA TYR A 176 -13.14 -25.24 4.15
C TYR A 176 -12.29 -26.41 3.64
N PRO A 177 -11.94 -26.47 2.33
CA PRO A 177 -11.11 -27.53 1.77
C PRO A 177 -9.61 -27.35 2.08
N VAL A 178 -9.23 -26.25 2.70
CA VAL A 178 -7.86 -25.89 3.09
C VAL A 178 -7.88 -25.35 4.51
N ASN A 179 -6.73 -25.34 5.20
CA ASN A 179 -6.62 -24.65 6.48
C ASN A 179 -6.67 -23.14 6.26
N TYR A 180 -7.37 -22.42 7.14
CA TYR A 180 -7.53 -20.97 7.08
C TYR A 180 -7.41 -20.38 8.48
N GLY A 181 -6.76 -19.22 8.56
CA GLY A 181 -6.53 -18.53 9.81
C GLY A 181 -5.99 -17.13 9.56
N PHE A 182 -5.23 -16.59 10.52
CA PHE A 182 -4.64 -15.26 10.46
C PHE A 182 -3.14 -15.31 10.76
N ILE A 183 -2.39 -14.36 10.18
CA ILE A 183 -0.94 -14.26 10.29
C ILE A 183 -0.55 -13.48 11.54
N GLU A 184 0.17 -14.15 12.46
CA GLU A 184 0.61 -13.54 13.71
C GLU A 184 1.49 -12.31 13.47
N GLY A 185 1.08 -11.17 14.01
CA GLY A 185 1.84 -9.92 13.99
C GLY A 185 1.79 -9.12 12.69
N ILE A 186 0.99 -9.54 11.70
CA ILE A 186 0.73 -8.75 10.48
C ILE A 186 -0.69 -8.23 10.53
N MET A 187 -0.86 -6.91 10.63
CA MET A 187 -2.17 -6.26 10.72
C MET A 187 -2.74 -5.94 9.32
N ALA A 188 -4.02 -6.24 9.11
CA ALA A 188 -4.82 -5.82 7.99
C ALA A 188 -5.41 -4.39 8.20
N PRO A 189 -5.93 -3.74 7.12
CA PRO A 189 -6.47 -2.38 7.21
C PRO A 189 -7.67 -2.20 8.15
N ASP A 190 -8.40 -3.27 8.41
CA ASP A 190 -9.55 -3.29 9.33
C ASP A 190 -9.15 -3.28 10.81
N GLY A 191 -7.85 -3.41 11.11
CA GLY A 191 -7.31 -3.42 12.46
C GLY A 191 -7.24 -4.81 13.08
N GLU A 192 -7.54 -5.88 12.33
CA GLU A 192 -7.36 -7.27 12.74
C GLU A 192 -6.07 -7.87 12.13
N GLU A 193 -5.68 -9.06 12.54
CA GLU A 193 -4.56 -9.77 11.91
C GLU A 193 -4.95 -10.24 10.51
N GLN A 194 -4.02 -10.15 9.56
CA GLN A 194 -4.26 -10.47 8.15
C GLN A 194 -4.61 -11.95 7.97
N ASP A 195 -5.75 -12.24 7.34
CA ASP A 195 -6.14 -13.63 7.06
C ASP A 195 -5.19 -14.32 6.06
N ALA A 196 -5.12 -15.64 6.15
CA ALA A 196 -4.30 -16.47 5.28
C ALA A 196 -4.93 -17.83 4.96
N TYR A 197 -4.74 -18.24 3.71
CA TYR A 197 -4.90 -19.62 3.25
C TYR A 197 -3.61 -20.39 3.47
N ILE A 198 -3.70 -21.63 3.97
CA ILE A 198 -2.56 -22.55 4.02
C ILE A 198 -2.75 -23.65 2.97
N LEU A 199 -1.86 -23.69 1.98
CA LEU A 199 -1.89 -24.70 0.90
C LEU A 199 -0.76 -25.71 1.04
N GLY A 200 -0.97 -26.93 0.53
CA GLY A 200 0.01 -28.01 0.60
C GLY A 200 0.09 -28.74 1.95
N VAL A 201 -0.80 -28.43 2.89
CA VAL A 201 -0.98 -29.13 4.17
C VAL A 201 -2.32 -29.87 4.15
N ASN A 202 -2.27 -31.20 4.06
CA ASN A 202 -3.44 -32.06 3.82
C ASN A 202 -4.07 -32.64 5.09
N GLU A 203 -3.82 -32.02 6.23
CA GLU A 203 -4.40 -32.38 7.53
C GLU A 203 -4.80 -31.10 8.30
N PRO A 204 -5.82 -31.16 9.17
CA PRO A 204 -6.17 -30.03 10.02
C PRO A 204 -5.03 -29.73 11.00
N VAL A 205 -4.70 -28.45 11.17
CA VAL A 205 -3.65 -27.99 12.10
C VAL A 205 -4.17 -26.80 12.91
N ASP A 206 -3.66 -26.63 14.14
CA ASP A 206 -4.01 -25.48 14.99
C ASP A 206 -3.12 -24.25 14.71
N LYS A 207 -1.86 -24.50 14.31
CA LYS A 207 -0.89 -23.50 13.90
C LYS A 207 -0.02 -24.02 12.78
N PHE A 208 0.44 -23.13 11.91
CA PHE A 208 1.33 -23.48 10.81
C PHE A 208 2.36 -22.39 10.58
N THR A 209 3.65 -22.76 10.54
CA THR A 209 4.72 -21.86 10.12
C THR A 209 5.14 -22.20 8.69
N GLY A 210 5.10 -21.23 7.80
CA GLY A 210 5.40 -21.43 6.39
C GLY A 210 5.74 -20.13 5.67
N LYS A 211 5.98 -20.25 4.37
CA LYS A 211 6.38 -19.14 3.49
C LYS A 211 5.16 -18.53 2.81
N ILE A 212 5.02 -17.21 2.84
CA ILE A 212 4.05 -16.51 1.98
C ILE A 212 4.52 -16.61 0.53
N ILE A 213 3.72 -17.17 -0.35
CA ILE A 213 4.02 -17.27 -1.79
C ILE A 213 3.10 -16.41 -2.65
N ALA A 214 2.00 -15.91 -2.09
CA ALA A 214 1.10 -15.04 -2.81
C ALA A 214 0.32 -14.12 -1.87
N ILE A 215 -0.15 -13.00 -2.41
CA ILE A 215 -1.18 -12.16 -1.82
C ILE A 215 -2.42 -12.19 -2.72
N VAL A 216 -3.59 -12.41 -2.13
CA VAL A 216 -4.90 -12.34 -2.79
C VAL A 216 -5.47 -10.96 -2.50
N HIS A 217 -5.49 -10.10 -3.51
CA HIS A 217 -6.05 -8.75 -3.43
C HIS A 217 -7.50 -8.77 -3.90
N ARG A 218 -8.43 -8.33 -3.05
CA ARG A 218 -9.85 -8.20 -3.41
C ARG A 218 -10.12 -6.75 -3.80
N LYS A 219 -10.72 -6.53 -4.98
CA LYS A 219 -11.05 -5.17 -5.48
C LYS A 219 -12.32 -4.60 -4.87
N ASN A 220 -13.15 -5.46 -4.31
CA ASN A 220 -14.46 -5.14 -3.73
C ASN A 220 -14.50 -5.37 -2.21
N ASP A 221 -13.35 -5.52 -1.57
CA ASP A 221 -13.19 -5.75 -0.14
C ASP A 221 -11.90 -5.07 0.32
N ILE A 222 -11.84 -4.64 1.57
CA ILE A 222 -10.69 -3.91 2.13
C ILE A 222 -9.56 -4.84 2.58
N GLU A 223 -9.83 -6.14 2.68
CA GLU A 223 -8.90 -7.11 3.22
C GLU A 223 -8.16 -7.91 2.13
N GLU A 224 -6.83 -7.96 2.26
CA GLU A 224 -5.97 -8.83 1.45
C GLU A 224 -5.65 -10.12 2.19
N LYS A 225 -5.52 -11.24 1.49
CA LYS A 225 -5.22 -12.54 2.13
C LYS A 225 -3.86 -13.09 1.74
N GLY A 226 -3.12 -13.60 2.71
CA GLY A 226 -1.88 -14.33 2.46
C GLY A 226 -2.13 -15.74 1.93
N VAL A 227 -1.22 -16.26 1.10
CA VAL A 227 -1.15 -17.67 0.76
C VAL A 227 0.15 -18.24 1.31
N VAL A 228 0.04 -19.06 2.35
CA VAL A 228 1.17 -19.62 3.10
C VAL A 228 1.32 -21.09 2.77
N VAL A 229 2.55 -21.54 2.51
CA VAL A 229 2.85 -22.92 2.12
C VAL A 229 4.10 -23.43 2.84
N PRO A 230 4.34 -24.75 2.88
CA PRO A 230 5.63 -25.28 3.31
C PRO A 230 6.79 -24.68 2.49
N GLU A 231 7.93 -24.44 3.12
CA GLU A 231 9.03 -23.63 2.55
C GLU A 231 9.51 -24.06 1.16
N GLU A 232 9.56 -25.37 0.92
CA GLU A 232 10.03 -25.98 -0.35
C GLU A 232 8.90 -26.19 -1.37
N VAL A 233 7.67 -25.78 -1.05
CA VAL A 233 6.51 -25.94 -1.93
C VAL A 233 6.28 -24.64 -2.70
N THR A 234 5.89 -24.79 -3.96
CA THR A 234 5.47 -23.68 -4.83
C THR A 234 4.15 -24.04 -5.49
N PHE A 235 3.40 -23.02 -5.88
CA PHE A 235 2.17 -23.16 -6.66
C PHE A 235 2.15 -22.09 -7.75
N SER A 236 1.56 -22.43 -8.89
CA SER A 236 1.16 -21.47 -9.92
C SER A 236 -0.07 -20.66 -9.49
N LYS A 237 -0.29 -19.50 -10.13
CA LYS A 237 -1.50 -18.70 -9.88
C LYS A 237 -2.77 -19.50 -10.11
N GLU A 238 -2.80 -20.35 -11.13
CA GLU A 238 -3.93 -21.21 -11.48
C GLU A 238 -4.22 -22.26 -10.40
N GLU A 239 -3.18 -22.92 -9.85
CA GLU A 239 -3.34 -23.90 -8.78
C GLU A 239 -3.80 -23.25 -7.46
N ILE A 240 -3.27 -22.07 -7.13
CA ILE A 240 -3.74 -21.28 -5.98
C ILE A 240 -5.22 -20.94 -6.19
N ARG A 241 -5.55 -20.36 -7.36
CA ARG A 241 -6.92 -19.93 -7.69
C ARG A 241 -7.92 -21.07 -7.54
N GLN A 242 -7.57 -22.27 -8.01
CA GLN A 242 -8.44 -23.45 -7.88
C GLN A 242 -8.68 -23.85 -6.43
N GLN A 243 -7.63 -23.85 -5.59
CA GLN A 243 -7.73 -24.28 -4.20
C GLN A 243 -8.51 -23.29 -3.32
N ILE A 244 -8.39 -21.98 -3.59
CA ILE A 244 -9.09 -20.95 -2.82
C ILE A 244 -10.45 -20.55 -3.43
N HIS A 245 -10.84 -21.15 -4.57
CA HIS A 245 -12.06 -20.80 -5.29
C HIS A 245 -13.33 -20.92 -4.44
N PHE A 246 -13.35 -21.85 -3.48
CA PHE A 246 -14.52 -22.07 -2.60
C PHE A 246 -14.98 -20.79 -1.89
N GLN A 247 -14.03 -19.89 -1.56
CA GLN A 247 -14.31 -18.59 -0.95
C GLN A 247 -14.15 -17.45 -1.96
N GLU A 248 -13.09 -17.46 -2.77
CA GLU A 248 -12.80 -16.35 -3.69
C GLU A 248 -13.78 -16.25 -4.88
N GLN A 249 -14.64 -17.24 -5.12
CA GLN A 249 -15.71 -17.13 -6.12
C GLN A 249 -16.74 -16.03 -5.82
N TYR A 250 -16.78 -15.53 -4.57
CA TYR A 250 -17.70 -14.48 -4.14
C TYR A 250 -17.06 -13.08 -4.18
N PHE A 251 -15.80 -12.95 -4.59
CA PHE A 251 -15.04 -11.71 -4.61
C PHE A 251 -14.41 -11.44 -5.98
N ASP A 252 -14.10 -10.18 -6.27
CA ASP A 252 -13.29 -9.80 -7.43
C ASP A 252 -11.81 -9.80 -7.02
N SER A 253 -11.19 -10.99 -7.14
CA SER A 253 -9.87 -11.26 -6.56
C SER A 253 -8.76 -11.38 -7.60
N GLU A 254 -7.62 -10.78 -7.31
CA GLU A 254 -6.37 -10.86 -8.07
C GLU A 254 -5.26 -11.50 -7.24
N ILE A 255 -4.58 -12.50 -7.81
CA ILE A 255 -3.47 -13.20 -7.14
C ILE A 255 -2.13 -12.60 -7.61
N VAL A 256 -1.35 -12.10 -6.66
CA VAL A 256 0.02 -11.59 -6.86
C VAL A 256 1.00 -12.60 -6.28
N LEU A 257 1.98 -13.03 -7.09
CA LEU A 257 3.10 -13.90 -6.71
C LEU A 257 4.39 -13.10 -6.66
#